data_AF-A0A2M7VGW5-F1
#
_entry.id   AF-A0A2M7VGW5-F1
#
_cell.length_a   1.000
_cell.length_b   1.000
_cell.length_c   1.000
_cell.angle_alpha   90.00
_cell.angle_beta   90.00
_cell.angle_gamma   90.00
#
_symmetry.space_group_name_H-M   'P 1'
#
loop_
_entity.id
_entity.type
_entity.pdbx_description
1 polymer ?
#
loop_
_entity_poly.entity_id
_entity_poly.type
_entity_poly.pdbx_seq_one_letter_code
_entity_poly.pdbx_strand_id
1 'polypeptide(L)'
;MAVANKGQHAVFAAIKTIRARILFALLGLDSDSGSEFINDILYRYCIQEKITFTRGRPGKKNDNPFVEQKNDSIVRHWVGYKRYDRQEQVKLLNDLYELLRLYTNFFLPVMKLQEKTRIGSKIKKRYDTAKTPYQRILEAEDVSEGVKNKLTEQYKLLSLVNLKRQLDHLTRQLLLV
;
A
#
# COMPACT_ATOMS: atom_id res chain seq x y z
N MET A 1 -2.05 3.44 6.38
CA MET A 1 -2.48 4.19 7.57
C MET A 1 -4.00 4.21 7.62
N ALA A 2 -4.59 4.03 8.79
CA ALA A 2 -6.01 4.26 9.05
C ALA A 2 -6.25 5.74 9.39
N VAL A 3 -7.37 6.26 8.91
CA VAL A 3 -7.86 7.61 9.23
C VAL A 3 -9.21 7.50 9.92
N ALA A 4 -9.42 8.29 10.97
CA ALA A 4 -10.67 8.26 11.75
C ALA A 4 -11.88 8.78 10.96
N ASN A 5 -11.64 9.61 9.93
CA ASN A 5 -12.68 10.15 9.06
C ASN A 5 -12.13 10.42 7.65
N LYS A 6 -13.05 10.67 6.72
CA LYS A 6 -12.75 11.02 5.33
C LYS A 6 -12.49 12.51 5.10
N GLY A 7 -12.18 13.27 6.15
CA GLY A 7 -11.89 14.69 6.02
C GLY A 7 -10.61 14.95 5.23
N GLN A 8 -10.61 15.99 4.40
CA GLN A 8 -9.51 16.33 3.51
C GLN A 8 -8.18 16.50 4.26
N HIS A 9 -8.19 17.18 5.41
CA HIS A 9 -7.01 17.35 6.26
C HIS A 9 -6.49 16.01 6.83
N ALA A 10 -7.37 15.12 7.26
CA ALA A 10 -6.99 13.83 7.83
C ALA A 10 -6.34 12.93 6.76
N VAL A 11 -6.93 12.88 5.56
CA VAL A 11 -6.37 12.12 4.43
C VAL A 11 -5.07 12.73 3.93
N PHE A 12 -4.99 14.06 3.83
CA PHE A 12 -3.76 14.75 3.45
C PHE A 12 -2.61 14.48 4.43
N ALA A 13 -2.87 14.54 5.73
CA ALA A 13 -1.88 14.21 6.75
C ALA A 13 -1.40 12.75 6.61
N ALA A 14 -2.31 11.80 6.37
CA ALA A 14 -1.95 10.41 6.13
C ALA A 14 -1.07 10.25 4.87
N ILE A 15 -1.39 10.95 3.78
CA ILE A 15 -0.59 10.95 2.53
C ILE A 15 0.83 11.49 2.81
N LYS A 16 0.96 12.59 3.56
CA LYS A 16 2.27 13.14 3.95
C LYS A 16 3.09 12.12 4.74
N THR A 17 2.48 11.43 5.71
CA THR A 17 3.15 10.40 6.50
C THR A 17 3.58 9.21 5.65
N ILE A 18 2.75 8.78 4.69
CA ILE A 18 3.11 7.71 3.76
C ILE A 18 4.29 8.15 2.88
N ARG A 19 4.23 9.35 2.28
CA ARG A 19 5.31 9.86 1.42
C ARG A 19 6.65 9.94 2.14
N ALA A 20 6.67 10.36 3.41
CA ALA A 20 7.90 10.41 4.21
C ALA A 20 8.60 9.05 4.39
N ARG A 21 7.90 7.94 4.12
CA ARG A 21 8.44 6.57 4.21
C ARG A 21 8.90 6.03 2.86
N ILE A 22 8.51 6.66 1.75
CA ILE A 22 8.94 6.26 0.42
C ILE A 22 10.36 6.78 0.23
N LEU A 23 11.29 5.88 -0.06
CA LEU A 23 12.72 6.21 -0.16
C LEU A 23 13.13 6.69 -1.56
N PHE A 24 12.19 6.78 -2.50
CA PHE A 24 12.40 7.19 -3.89
C PHE A 24 11.34 8.21 -4.30
N ALA A 25 11.53 8.83 -5.47
CA ALA A 25 10.63 9.86 -5.95
C ALA A 25 9.21 9.32 -6.17
N LEU A 26 8.21 10.00 -5.59
CA LEU A 26 6.81 9.76 -5.89
C LEU A 26 6.43 10.59 -7.12
N LEU A 27 6.34 9.95 -8.29
CA LEU A 27 6.10 10.65 -9.56
C LEU A 27 4.61 10.93 -9.83
N GLY A 28 3.73 10.13 -9.25
CA GLY A 28 2.30 10.27 -9.46
C GLY A 28 1.46 9.71 -8.32
N LEU A 29 0.21 10.17 -8.26
CA LEU A 29 -0.83 9.70 -7.36
C LEU A 29 -2.12 9.57 -8.17
N ASP A 30 -2.66 8.36 -8.23
CA ASP A 30 -3.91 8.06 -8.91
C ASP A 30 -4.99 7.75 -7.87
N SER A 31 -6.01 8.60 -7.76
CA SER A 31 -7.09 8.44 -6.77
C SER A 31 -8.41 8.00 -7.38
N ASP A 32 -9.33 7.59 -6.51
CA ASP A 32 -10.75 7.57 -6.88
C ASP A 32 -11.33 9.01 -6.87
N SER A 33 -12.58 9.16 -7.29
CA SER A 33 -13.30 10.43 -7.39
C SER A 33 -13.88 10.94 -6.05
N GLY A 34 -13.45 10.39 -4.92
CA GLY A 34 -13.89 10.79 -3.58
C GLY A 34 -13.44 12.21 -3.21
N SER A 35 -14.29 12.97 -2.52
CA SER A 35 -14.01 14.34 -2.07
C SER A 35 -12.81 14.43 -1.10
N GLU A 36 -12.46 13.31 -0.46
CA GLU A 36 -11.28 13.19 0.38
C GLU A 36 -9.95 13.30 -0.40
N PHE A 37 -9.98 13.05 -1.72
CA PHE A 37 -8.83 13.18 -2.62
C PHE A 37 -9.00 14.35 -3.60
N ILE A 38 -10.21 14.52 -4.13
CA ILE A 38 -10.54 15.60 -5.07
C ILE A 38 -10.82 16.88 -4.29
N ASN A 39 -9.75 17.51 -3.81
CA ASN A 39 -9.79 18.78 -3.10
C ASN A 39 -8.57 19.64 -3.38
N ASP A 40 -8.70 20.92 -3.05
CA ASP A 40 -7.71 21.94 -3.33
C ASP A 40 -6.39 21.75 -2.53
N ILE A 41 -6.46 21.23 -1.29
CA ILE A 41 -5.29 20.97 -0.45
C ILE A 41 -4.35 19.95 -1.13
N LEU A 42 -4.89 18.78 -1.48
CA LEU A 42 -4.09 17.73 -2.11
C LEU A 42 -3.63 18.13 -3.51
N TYR A 43 -4.50 18.81 -4.28
CA TYR A 43 -4.15 19.27 -5.62
C TYR A 43 -2.98 20.25 -5.62
N ARG A 44 -3.04 21.31 -4.80
CA ARG A 44 -1.94 22.29 -4.68
C ARG A 44 -0.63 21.64 -4.25
N TYR A 45 -0.71 20.73 -3.29
CA TYR A 45 0.46 19.96 -2.86
C TYR A 45 1.07 19.15 -4.01
N CYS A 46 0.26 18.43 -4.79
CA CYS A 46 0.75 17.68 -5.95
C CYS A 46 1.42 18.60 -6.98
N ILE A 47 0.85 19.79 -7.26
CA ILE A 47 1.47 20.77 -8.17
C ILE A 47 2.82 21.26 -7.62
N GLN A 48 2.88 21.68 -6.36
CA GLN A 48 4.10 22.19 -5.71
C GLN A 48 5.22 21.15 -5.71
N GLU A 49 4.85 19.89 -5.46
CA GLU A 49 5.78 18.78 -5.33
C GLU A 49 6.06 18.05 -6.65
N LYS A 50 5.48 18.55 -7.76
CA LYS A 50 5.59 18.00 -9.12
C LYS A 50 5.16 16.52 -9.19
N ILE A 51 4.11 16.18 -8.45
CA ILE A 51 3.48 14.87 -8.45
C ILE A 51 2.32 14.91 -9.46
N THR A 52 2.36 14.02 -10.45
CA THR A 52 1.26 13.88 -11.40
C THR A 52 0.02 13.36 -10.67
N PHE A 53 -1.04 14.17 -10.57
CA PHE A 53 -2.27 13.76 -9.90
C PHE A 53 -3.33 13.40 -10.94
N THR A 54 -3.80 12.15 -10.92
CA THR A 54 -4.88 11.69 -11.79
C THR A 54 -6.01 11.05 -10.99
N ARG A 55 -7.16 10.83 -11.63
CA ARG A 55 -8.29 10.13 -11.04
C ARG A 55 -8.89 9.12 -12.00
N GLY A 56 -9.45 8.05 -11.44
CA GLY A 56 -10.25 7.07 -12.19
C GLY A 56 -11.48 7.70 -12.86
N ARG A 57 -11.95 7.09 -13.95
CA ARG A 57 -13.12 7.58 -14.68
C ARG A 57 -14.41 7.26 -13.90
N PRO A 58 -15.41 8.16 -13.94
CA PRO A 58 -16.70 7.90 -13.29
C PRO A 58 -17.31 6.56 -13.71
N GLY A 59 -17.67 5.74 -12.72
CA GLY A 59 -18.33 4.44 -12.93
C GLY A 59 -17.44 3.31 -13.48
N LYS A 60 -16.12 3.50 -13.59
CA LYS A 60 -15.20 2.48 -14.11
C LYS A 60 -14.43 1.77 -12.99
N LYS A 61 -15.03 0.69 -12.46
CA LYS A 61 -14.45 -0.15 -11.39
C LYS A 61 -13.08 -0.75 -11.69
N ASN A 62 -12.71 -0.85 -12.97
CA ASN A 62 -11.44 -1.44 -13.41
C ASN A 62 -10.28 -0.45 -13.47
N ASP A 63 -10.46 0.82 -13.05
CA ASP A 63 -9.40 1.82 -13.08
C ASP A 63 -8.47 1.71 -11.85
N ASN A 64 -8.93 1.13 -10.72
CA ASN A 64 -8.12 0.92 -9.49
C ASN A 64 -7.92 -0.57 -9.09
N PRO A 65 -7.67 -1.51 -10.03
CA PRO A 65 -7.76 -2.94 -9.76
C PRO A 65 -6.66 -3.43 -8.79
N PHE A 66 -5.49 -2.80 -8.81
CA PHE A 66 -4.37 -3.17 -7.94
C PHE A 66 -4.61 -2.75 -6.48
N VAL A 67 -5.25 -1.59 -6.26
CA VAL A 67 -5.63 -1.14 -4.91
C VAL A 67 -6.68 -2.09 -4.34
N GLU A 68 -7.71 -2.43 -5.11
CA GLU A 68 -8.74 -3.37 -4.67
C GLU A 68 -8.19 -4.77 -4.41
N GLN A 69 -7.27 -5.26 -5.24
CA GLN A 69 -6.57 -6.52 -4.98
C GLN A 69 -5.80 -6.50 -3.66
N LYS A 70 -5.13 -5.38 -3.33
CA LYS A 70 -4.37 -5.23 -2.08
C LYS A 70 -5.30 -5.06 -0.87
N ASN A 71 -6.40 -4.34 -1.02
CA ASN A 71 -7.44 -4.25 -0.01
C ASN A 71 -7.97 -5.65 0.35
N ASP A 72 -8.17 -6.50 -0.65
CA ASP A 72 -8.63 -7.87 -0.43
C ASP A 72 -7.56 -8.77 0.19
N SER A 73 -6.44 -8.94 -0.52
CA SER A 73 -5.41 -9.92 -0.17
C SER A 73 -4.57 -9.55 1.05
N ILE A 74 -4.51 -8.27 1.42
CA ILE A 74 -3.71 -7.80 2.56
C ILE A 74 -4.61 -7.22 3.63
N VAL A 75 -5.37 -6.16 3.32
CA VAL A 75 -6.09 -5.43 4.38
C VAL A 75 -7.15 -6.32 5.02
N ARG A 76 -8.10 -6.87 4.24
CA ARG A 76 -9.19 -7.72 4.75
C ARG A 76 -8.67 -9.01 5.38
N HIS A 77 -7.55 -9.56 4.91
CA HIS A 77 -6.93 -10.72 5.54
C HIS A 77 -6.52 -10.44 6.99
N TRP A 78 -5.94 -9.26 7.27
CA TRP A 78 -5.43 -8.92 8.59
C TRP A 78 -6.46 -8.25 9.49
N VAL A 79 -7.33 -7.40 8.96
CA VAL A 79 -8.27 -6.59 9.77
C VAL A 79 -9.71 -7.10 9.70
N GLY A 80 -10.00 -8.10 8.86
CA GLY A 80 -11.35 -8.60 8.66
C GLY A 80 -12.29 -7.58 8.00
N TYR A 81 -13.58 -7.75 8.28
CA TYR A 81 -14.68 -6.98 7.66
C TYR A 81 -15.44 -6.08 8.66
N LYS A 82 -14.97 -5.99 9.91
CA LYS A 82 -15.62 -5.19 10.94
C LYS A 82 -15.50 -3.69 10.64
N ARG A 83 -16.49 -2.92 11.10
CA ARG A 83 -16.41 -1.46 11.12
C ARG A 83 -15.70 -1.03 12.41
N TYR A 84 -14.64 -0.25 12.25
CA TYR A 84 -13.89 0.35 13.35
C TYR A 84 -14.22 1.83 13.44
N ASP A 85 -14.84 2.26 14.54
CA ASP A 85 -15.36 3.61 14.74
C ASP A 85 -14.83 4.29 16.02
N ARG A 86 -13.94 3.62 16.77
CA ARG A 86 -13.30 4.19 17.96
C ARG A 86 -11.85 4.60 17.70
N GLN A 87 -11.40 5.66 18.38
CA GLN A 87 -10.02 6.16 18.25
C GLN A 87 -8.96 5.13 18.67
N GLU A 88 -9.25 4.32 19.69
CA GLU A 88 -8.38 3.21 20.11
C GLU A 88 -8.16 2.19 18.99
N GLN A 89 -9.21 1.88 18.20
CA GLN A 89 -9.12 0.97 17.06
C GLN A 89 -8.31 1.61 15.92
N VAL A 90 -8.46 2.92 15.67
CA VAL A 90 -7.64 3.65 14.69
C VAL A 90 -6.16 3.61 15.06
N LYS A 91 -5.84 3.73 16.36
CA LYS A 91 -4.47 3.58 16.85
C LYS A 91 -3.94 2.17 16.60
N LEU A 92 -4.68 1.13 17.02
CA LEU A 92 -4.31 -0.27 16.80
C LEU A 92 -4.13 -0.61 15.31
N LEU A 93 -5.01 -0.11 14.45
CA LEU A 93 -4.88 -0.25 12.99
C LEU A 93 -3.60 0.38 12.47
N ASN A 94 -3.24 1.56 12.96
CA ASN A 94 -2.00 2.22 12.54
C ASN A 94 -0.77 1.44 13.03
N ASP A 95 -0.74 0.99 14.29
CA ASP A 95 0.32 0.14 14.82
C ASP A 95 0.47 -1.16 14.01
N LEU A 96 -0.66 -1.79 13.65
CA LEU A 96 -0.69 -2.97 12.79
C LEU A 96 -0.15 -2.66 11.40
N TYR A 97 -0.58 -1.57 10.77
CA TYR A 97 -0.12 -1.16 9.45
C TYR A 97 1.36 -0.77 9.42
N GLU A 98 1.92 -0.30 10.53
CA GLU A 98 3.36 -0.10 10.63
C GLU A 98 4.09 -1.42 10.43
N LEU A 99 3.71 -2.48 11.13
CA LEU A 99 4.37 -3.77 10.99
C LEU A 99 4.03 -4.44 9.65
N LEU A 100 2.79 -4.30 9.20
CA LEU A 100 2.28 -4.98 8.03
C LEU A 100 2.98 -4.53 6.75
N ARG A 101 3.34 -3.24 6.65
CA ARG A 101 4.14 -2.75 5.50
C ARG A 101 5.49 -3.45 5.41
N LEU A 102 6.14 -3.71 6.55
CA LEU A 102 7.46 -4.35 6.59
C LEU A 102 7.33 -5.82 6.23
N TYR A 103 6.35 -6.50 6.83
CA TYR A 103 6.03 -7.89 6.54
C TYR A 103 5.74 -8.10 5.04
N THR A 104 4.85 -7.30 4.47
CA THR A 104 4.40 -7.44 3.08
C THR A 104 5.45 -7.04 2.06
N ASN A 105 6.22 -5.97 2.31
CA ASN A 105 7.20 -5.48 1.34
C ASN A 105 8.50 -6.29 1.34
N PHE A 106 8.93 -6.81 2.49
CA PHE A 106 10.22 -7.52 2.59
C PHE A 106 10.11 -9.03 2.49
N PHE A 107 8.98 -9.63 2.89
CA PHE A 107 8.88 -11.09 3.06
C PHE A 107 7.80 -11.78 2.23
N LEU A 108 6.82 -11.05 1.67
CA LEU A 108 5.78 -11.68 0.85
C LEU A 108 6.10 -11.56 -0.64
N PRO A 109 6.49 -12.65 -1.31
CA PRO A 109 6.75 -12.62 -2.73
C PRO A 109 5.43 -12.48 -3.49
N VAL A 110 5.46 -11.68 -4.55
CA VAL A 110 4.31 -11.45 -5.44
C VAL A 110 4.71 -11.74 -6.88
N MET A 111 3.77 -12.26 -7.65
CA MET A 111 3.89 -12.45 -9.09
C MET A 111 3.17 -11.33 -9.84
N LYS A 112 3.76 -10.88 -10.94
CA LYS A 112 3.19 -9.92 -11.90
C LYS A 112 2.76 -10.66 -13.15
N LEU A 113 1.59 -10.28 -13.67
CA LEU A 113 1.06 -10.83 -14.92
C LEU A 113 1.90 -10.29 -16.08
N GLN A 114 2.59 -11.17 -16.80
CA GLN A 114 3.40 -10.80 -17.96
C GLN A 114 2.62 -10.87 -19.26
N GLU A 115 1.80 -11.92 -19.42
CA GLU A 115 1.03 -12.13 -20.64
C GLU A 115 -0.37 -12.64 -20.31
N LYS A 116 -1.36 -12.16 -21.06
CA LYS A 116 -2.74 -12.64 -21.00
C LYS A 116 -3.25 -12.85 -22.42
N THR A 117 -3.42 -14.11 -22.82
CA THR A 117 -3.78 -14.49 -24.18
C THR A 117 -5.10 -15.26 -24.17
N ARG A 118 -6.01 -14.88 -25.07
CA ARG A 118 -7.31 -15.55 -25.24
C ARG A 118 -7.21 -16.59 -26.35
N ILE A 119 -7.53 -17.83 -26.03
CA ILE A 119 -7.54 -18.96 -26.96
C ILE A 119 -8.97 -19.50 -26.99
N GLY A 120 -9.76 -19.05 -27.98
CA GLY A 120 -11.20 -19.30 -28.04
C GLY A 120 -11.93 -18.77 -26.79
N SER A 121 -12.53 -19.68 -26.02
CA SER A 121 -13.21 -19.37 -24.75
C SER A 121 -12.29 -19.34 -23.52
N LYS A 122 -11.02 -19.76 -23.64
CA LYS A 122 -10.08 -19.85 -22.51
C LYS A 122 -9.17 -18.63 -22.44
N ILE A 123 -8.83 -18.22 -21.22
CA ILE A 123 -7.81 -17.20 -20.95
C ILE A 123 -6.59 -17.89 -20.34
N LYS A 124 -5.46 -17.85 -21.05
CA LYS A 124 -4.16 -18.28 -20.53
C LYS A 124 -3.42 -17.07 -19.98
N LYS A 125 -2.90 -17.19 -18.75
CA LYS A 125 -2.10 -16.15 -18.09
C LYS A 125 -0.70 -16.70 -17.85
N ARG A 126 0.33 -15.93 -18.19
CA ARG A 126 1.71 -16.20 -17.80
C ARG A 126 2.14 -15.15 -16.79
N TYR A 127 2.71 -15.61 -15.69
CA TYR A 127 3.23 -14.76 -14.62
C TYR A 127 4.76 -14.83 -14.59
N ASP A 128 5.38 -13.80 -14.02
CA ASP A 128 6.81 -13.80 -13.75
C ASP A 128 7.18 -14.66 -12.54
N THR A 129 8.48 -14.75 -12.26
CA THR A 129 9.00 -15.36 -11.04
C THR A 129 8.58 -14.54 -9.82
N ALA A 130 8.12 -15.23 -8.78
CA ALA A 130 7.70 -14.59 -7.54
C ALA A 130 8.89 -13.88 -6.87
N LYS A 131 8.72 -12.57 -6.60
CA LYS A 131 9.72 -11.73 -5.92
C LYS A 131 9.03 -10.79 -4.94
N THR A 132 9.66 -10.49 -3.81
CA THR A 132 9.16 -9.50 -2.86
C THR A 132 9.26 -8.09 -3.45
N PRO A 133 8.42 -7.13 -3.04
CA PRO A 133 8.59 -5.73 -3.43
C PRO A 133 10.01 -5.21 -3.16
N TYR A 134 10.61 -5.58 -2.04
CA TYR A 134 12.01 -5.29 -1.72
C TYR A 134 12.98 -5.79 -2.79
N GLN A 135 12.91 -7.08 -3.17
CA GLN A 135 13.78 -7.65 -4.20
C GLN A 135 13.62 -6.92 -5.55
N ARG A 136 12.39 -6.56 -5.92
CA ARG A 136 12.13 -5.82 -7.16
C ARG A 136 12.75 -4.41 -7.14
N ILE A 137 12.77 -3.74 -5.98
CA ILE A 137 13.44 -2.44 -5.85
C ILE A 137 14.96 -2.57 -5.95
N LEU A 138 15.55 -3.66 -5.47
CA LEU A 138 16.99 -3.89 -5.65
C LEU A 138 17.36 -4.09 -7.12
N GLU A 139 16.47 -4.68 -7.91
CA GLU A 139 16.65 -4.91 -9.35
C GLU A 139 16.27 -3.70 -10.22
N ALA A 140 15.62 -2.69 -9.65
CA ALA A 140 15.19 -1.50 -10.38
C ALA A 140 16.39 -0.61 -10.75
N GLU A 141 16.50 -0.24 -12.03
CA GLU A 141 17.62 0.57 -12.57
C GLU A 141 17.49 2.05 -12.18
N ASP A 142 16.27 2.53 -12.04
CA ASP A 142 15.89 3.91 -11.71
C ASP A 142 15.97 4.22 -10.21
N VAL A 143 16.26 3.22 -9.38
CA VAL A 143 16.45 3.39 -7.93
C VAL A 143 17.93 3.51 -7.61
N SER A 144 18.32 4.61 -6.97
CA SER A 144 19.71 4.85 -6.57
C SER A 144 20.25 3.79 -5.61
N GLU A 145 21.56 3.52 -5.69
CA GLU A 145 22.24 2.55 -4.81
C GLU A 145 22.13 2.93 -3.32
N GLY A 146 22.11 4.23 -3.00
CA GLY A 146 21.90 4.70 -1.62
C GLY A 146 20.55 4.26 -1.03
N VAL A 147 19.50 4.17 -1.85
CA VAL A 147 18.19 3.66 -1.43
C VAL A 147 18.21 2.15 -1.26
N LYS A 148 18.85 1.44 -2.19
CA LYS A 148 19.03 -0.02 -2.11
C LYS A 148 19.79 -0.44 -0.86
N ASN A 149 20.85 0.30 -0.52
CA ASN A 149 21.63 0.10 0.70
C ASN A 149 20.77 0.34 1.96
N LYS A 150 20.00 1.44 2.03
CA LYS A 150 19.10 1.71 3.16
C LYS A 150 18.07 0.61 3.35
N LEU A 151 17.48 0.10 2.27
CA LEU A 151 16.51 -1.01 2.33
C LEU A 151 17.19 -2.31 2.76
N THR A 152 18.42 -2.56 2.30
CA THR A 152 19.21 -3.73 2.69
C THR A 152 19.54 -3.71 4.18
N GLU A 153 19.98 -2.57 4.72
CA GLU A 153 20.22 -2.41 6.15
C GLU A 153 18.94 -2.56 6.96
N GLN A 154 17.83 -2.00 6.49
CA GLN A 154 16.53 -2.23 7.12
C GLN A 154 16.18 -3.73 7.13
N TYR A 155 16.33 -4.43 6.00
CA TYR A 155 16.02 -5.86 5.89
C TYR A 155 16.80 -6.71 6.89
N LYS A 156 18.10 -6.43 7.07
CA LYS A 156 18.97 -7.14 8.03
C LYS A 156 18.46 -7.08 9.48
N LEU A 157 17.75 -6.00 9.83
CA LEU A 157 17.18 -5.80 11.17
C LEU A 157 15.80 -6.44 11.34
N LEU A 158 15.18 -6.91 10.26
CA LEU A 158 13.82 -7.48 10.31
C LEU A 158 13.87 -8.99 10.57
N SER A 159 12.96 -9.45 11.44
CA SER A 159 12.69 -10.86 11.66
C SER A 159 11.27 -11.18 11.25
N LEU A 160 11.12 -12.08 10.26
CA LEU A 160 9.83 -12.56 9.78
C LEU A 160 8.97 -13.10 10.93
N VAL A 161 9.58 -13.91 11.81
CA VAL A 161 8.90 -14.55 12.94
C VAL A 161 8.41 -13.49 13.94
N ASN A 162 9.25 -12.51 14.27
CA ASN A 162 8.87 -11.47 15.22
C ASN A 162 7.78 -10.56 14.66
N LEU A 163 7.89 -10.17 13.39
CA LEU A 163 6.84 -9.39 12.70
C LEU A 163 5.52 -10.16 12.70
N LYS A 164 5.53 -11.46 12.35
CA LYS A 164 4.32 -12.28 12.32
C LYS A 164 3.66 -12.38 13.70
N ARG A 165 4.44 -12.64 14.75
CA ARG A 165 3.94 -12.71 16.13
C ARG A 165 3.31 -11.40 16.59
N GLN A 166 3.96 -10.27 16.31
CA GLN A 166 3.43 -8.95 16.67
C GLN A 166 2.16 -8.61 15.89
N LEU A 167 2.13 -8.91 14.59
CA LEU A 167 0.92 -8.74 13.77
C LEU A 167 -0.25 -9.58 14.29
N ASP A 168 -0.02 -10.84 14.65
CA ASP A 168 -1.04 -11.72 15.21
C ASP A 168 -1.54 -11.25 16.59
N HIS A 169 -0.65 -10.64 17.37
CA HIS A 169 -1.02 -10.02 18.65
C HIS A 169 -1.91 -8.79 18.45
N LEU A 170 -1.48 -7.84 17.62
CA LEU A 170 -2.24 -6.62 17.31
C LEU A 170 -3.59 -6.93 16.66
N THR A 171 -3.63 -7.93 15.77
CA THR A 171 -4.88 -8.38 15.12
C THR A 171 -5.86 -8.92 16.16
N ARG A 172 -5.39 -9.74 17.11
CA ARG A 172 -6.25 -10.23 18.19
C ARG A 172 -6.78 -9.10 19.05
N GLN A 173 -5.92 -8.15 19.43
CA GLN A 173 -6.35 -6.97 20.20
C GLN A 173 -7.40 -6.16 19.43
N LEU A 174 -7.16 -5.88 18.16
CA LEU A 174 -8.08 -5.14 17.30
C LEU A 174 -9.46 -5.81 17.20
N LEU A 175 -9.51 -7.15 17.17
CA LEU A 175 -10.77 -7.88 17.05
C LEU A 175 -11.57 -7.98 18.36
N LEU A 176 -10.92 -7.74 19.50
CA LEU A 176 -11.50 -7.77 20.85
C LEU A 176 -12.05 -6.43 21.34
N VAL A 177 -11.61 -5.31 20.73
CA VAL A 177 -11.96 -3.93 21.10
C VAL A 177 -13.07 -3.39 20.21
#